data_AF-A0A2H3KNI1-F1
#
_entry.id   AF-A0A2H3KNI1-F1
#
_cell.length_a   1.000
_cell.length_b   1.000
_cell.length_c   1.000
_cell.angle_alpha   90.00
_cell.angle_beta   90.00
_cell.angle_gamma   90.00
#
_symmetry.space_group_name_H-M   'P 1'
#
loop_
_entity.id
_entity.type
_entity.pdbx_description
1 polymer ?
#
loop_
_entity_poly.entity_id
_entity_poly.type
_entity_poly.pdbx_seq_one_letter_code
_entity_poly.pdbx_strand_id
1 'polypeptide(L)'
;MTYHEPTIASILRLLAEEHQGSVDERTLLDQVLTRRPSSAKNPYATIRDRLRWDGLTLGWLRLSRTQLIPLRIALQDLTFRCQPRDCDLMDGLLPVVHLQPFAGLRAYDCLVQDTDGELLPLLGIEQEEFRHPSLPAVDLRAWYERTGFSPGDSIIVTVIRAQPVTMRLEHEPCTALRNDAVQAQDTELIDAIVERVRRSQVALVPCDEIVLPIFATASWRTTYPGTPWQYLVLNDRRLHLVDDIFLTTQHLPVLSLFGHDEVFEAPPQSEQALHAVDAALLAEIDALQKELRYARQHDAEAGLWSGQIQRASARFGRFEHTEPGQHGLLGGLDDALYDGIWELDDPWLGEEYEPDPARLVDTHTYTLEEIQERLFAILPPRDVERLREARPEEAEVIVASHLNRLLVQAPELFPRIDHIAPVDYVDHAVTAFDDDEDWHEAWDDDADDEESDLYDDPDDEFEDQTTLAALDQSSDLIGQFYDYLREMGKRDTTARVRSRALYVYAEFLATFYGRTLAEGDYATLDECLFFYYPQSSAHTSERQVRELCTAIKQLYAFLKERGVIFDNRFAEALWRRRDQAARVIALYERIPDDSPGSEVLVTNLFFPYIE
;
A
#
# COMPACT_ATOMS: atom_id res chain seq x y z
N MET A 1 -7.66 21.37 -49.61
CA MET A 1 -8.40 20.65 -48.56
C MET A 1 -7.56 19.44 -48.18
N THR A 2 -6.77 19.55 -47.13
CA THR A 2 -5.97 18.46 -46.57
C THR A 2 -6.91 17.52 -45.82
N TYR A 3 -7.17 16.34 -46.38
CA TYR A 3 -7.79 15.25 -45.61
C TYR A 3 -6.75 14.79 -44.59
N HIS A 4 -6.85 15.27 -43.35
CA HIS A 4 -6.06 14.71 -42.25
C HIS A 4 -6.54 13.28 -42.02
N GLU A 5 -5.60 12.34 -42.04
CA GLU A 5 -5.88 10.96 -41.65
C GLU A 5 -6.48 10.95 -40.23
N PRO A 6 -7.57 10.20 -39.99
CA PRO A 6 -8.19 10.15 -38.69
C PRO A 6 -7.19 9.55 -37.67
N THR A 7 -7.02 10.23 -36.54
CA THR A 7 -6.14 9.76 -35.47
C THR A 7 -6.81 8.62 -34.70
N ILE A 8 -6.03 7.80 -33.99
CA ILE A 8 -6.58 6.74 -33.11
C ILE A 8 -7.57 7.36 -32.10
N ALA A 9 -7.23 8.54 -31.54
CA ALA A 9 -8.10 9.26 -30.61
C ALA A 9 -9.44 9.69 -31.25
N SER A 10 -9.42 10.24 -32.48
CA SER A 10 -10.66 10.64 -33.16
C SER A 10 -11.51 9.43 -33.52
N ILE A 11 -10.89 8.31 -33.89
CA ILE A 11 -11.58 7.06 -34.17
C ILE A 11 -12.23 6.49 -32.91
N LEU A 12 -11.50 6.46 -31.79
CA LEU A 12 -12.02 5.96 -30.51
C LEU A 12 -13.19 6.81 -30.01
N ARG A 13 -13.12 8.14 -30.12
CA ARG A 13 -14.26 9.02 -29.77
C ARG A 13 -15.48 8.75 -30.66
N LEU A 14 -15.27 8.58 -31.96
CA LEU A 14 -16.36 8.27 -32.89
C LEU A 14 -16.97 6.89 -32.62
N LEU A 15 -16.15 5.88 -32.29
CA LEU A 15 -16.63 4.56 -31.87
C LEU A 15 -17.41 4.65 -30.54
N ALA A 16 -16.97 5.50 -29.61
CA ALA A 16 -17.69 5.72 -28.36
C ALA A 16 -19.10 6.28 -28.62
N GLU A 17 -19.32 7.08 -29.67
CA GLU A 17 -20.65 7.58 -30.04
C GLU A 17 -21.53 6.52 -30.74
N GLU A 18 -20.92 5.56 -31.44
CA GLU A 18 -21.64 4.53 -32.19
C GLU A 18 -22.16 3.38 -31.30
N HIS A 19 -21.34 2.92 -30.34
CA HIS A 19 -21.63 1.73 -29.53
C HIS A 19 -22.68 1.97 -28.44
N GLN A 20 -23.67 1.08 -28.29
CA GLN A 20 -24.79 1.28 -27.34
C GLN A 20 -24.65 0.51 -26.01
N GLY A 21 -23.54 -0.20 -25.81
CA GLY A 21 -23.34 -1.04 -24.62
C GLY A 21 -21.89 -1.48 -24.47
N SER A 22 -21.67 -2.50 -23.63
CA SER A 22 -20.35 -3.09 -23.43
C SER A 22 -19.81 -3.74 -24.70
N VAL A 23 -18.54 -3.52 -24.99
CA VAL A 23 -17.81 -4.03 -26.14
C VAL A 23 -16.58 -4.78 -25.64
N ASP A 24 -16.28 -5.91 -26.27
CA ASP A 24 -15.01 -6.60 -26.05
C ASP A 24 -13.83 -5.76 -26.58
N GLU A 25 -12.76 -5.65 -25.80
CA GLU A 25 -11.60 -4.83 -26.11
C GLU A 25 -11.03 -5.20 -27.47
N ARG A 26 -10.85 -6.49 -27.77
CA ARG A 26 -10.30 -6.95 -29.05
C ARG A 26 -11.18 -6.51 -30.22
N THR A 27 -12.49 -6.60 -30.06
CA THR A 27 -13.45 -6.13 -31.09
C THR A 27 -13.31 -4.63 -31.35
N LEU A 28 -13.16 -3.83 -30.29
CA LEU A 28 -12.94 -2.39 -30.43
C LEU A 28 -11.62 -2.10 -31.15
N LEU A 29 -10.55 -2.80 -30.77
CA LEU A 29 -9.23 -2.64 -31.37
C LEU A 29 -9.26 -2.98 -32.87
N ASP A 30 -9.94 -4.07 -33.26
CA ASP A 30 -10.09 -4.47 -34.66
C ASP A 30 -10.85 -3.41 -35.48
N GLN A 31 -11.85 -2.74 -34.89
CA GLN A 31 -12.57 -1.65 -35.53
C GLN A 31 -11.70 -0.40 -35.73
N VAL A 32 -10.82 -0.10 -34.77
CA VAL A 32 -9.82 0.97 -34.93
C VAL A 32 -8.87 0.65 -36.08
N LEU A 33 -8.33 -0.58 -36.12
CA LEU A 33 -7.39 -1.01 -37.18
C LEU A 33 -8.06 -1.14 -38.55
N THR A 34 -9.36 -1.40 -38.61
CA THR A 34 -10.14 -1.37 -39.85
C THR A 34 -10.22 0.05 -40.42
N ARG A 35 -10.35 1.06 -39.56
CA ARG A 35 -10.43 2.48 -39.95
C ARG A 35 -9.05 3.12 -40.17
N ARG A 36 -8.02 2.61 -39.48
CA ARG A 36 -6.62 3.02 -39.62
C ARG A 36 -5.71 1.79 -39.58
N PRO A 37 -5.47 1.14 -40.73
CA PRO A 37 -4.54 0.02 -40.79
C PRO A 37 -3.15 0.44 -40.32
N SER A 38 -2.49 -0.42 -39.55
CA SER A 38 -1.14 -0.20 -39.04
C SER A 38 -0.22 -1.32 -39.53
N SER A 39 1.00 -0.95 -39.90
CA SER A 39 2.07 -1.89 -40.29
C SER A 39 3.04 -2.22 -39.16
N ALA A 40 2.75 -1.78 -37.92
CA ALA A 40 3.60 -2.05 -36.76
C ALA A 40 3.62 -3.55 -36.40
N LYS A 41 4.71 -4.02 -35.78
CA LYS A 41 4.86 -5.42 -35.32
C LYS A 41 3.75 -5.82 -34.34
N ASN A 42 3.31 -4.89 -33.49
CA ASN A 42 2.17 -5.06 -32.59
C ASN A 42 1.23 -3.83 -32.69
N PRO A 43 0.27 -3.83 -33.62
CA PRO A 43 -0.60 -2.67 -33.86
C PRO A 43 -1.61 -2.43 -32.72
N TYR A 44 -1.82 -3.41 -31.85
CA TYR A 44 -2.76 -3.34 -30.72
C TYR A 44 -2.19 -2.56 -29.53
N ALA A 45 -0.88 -2.61 -29.31
CA ALA A 45 -0.21 -2.02 -28.14
C ALA A 45 -0.54 -0.52 -28.00
N THR A 46 -0.29 0.28 -29.05
CA THR A 46 -0.53 1.73 -29.04
C THR A 46 -1.99 2.10 -28.76
N ILE A 47 -2.94 1.30 -29.21
CA ILE A 47 -4.37 1.56 -28.97
C ILE A 47 -4.73 1.20 -27.52
N ARG A 48 -4.19 0.10 -26.99
CA ARG A 48 -4.37 -0.28 -25.57
C ARG A 48 -3.76 0.74 -24.63
N ASP A 49 -2.58 1.27 -24.93
CA ASP A 49 -1.93 2.29 -24.10
C ASP A 49 -2.77 3.56 -24.05
N ARG A 50 -3.34 3.99 -25.19
CA ARG A 50 -4.27 5.12 -25.20
C ARG A 50 -5.55 4.84 -24.42
N LEU A 51 -6.10 3.63 -24.49
CA LEU A 51 -7.28 3.27 -23.69
C LEU A 51 -6.95 3.15 -22.19
N ARG A 52 -5.71 2.78 -21.84
CA ARG A 52 -5.24 2.72 -20.46
C ARG A 52 -5.07 4.13 -19.87
N TRP A 53 -4.41 5.04 -20.58
CA TRP A 53 -4.07 6.36 -20.05
C TRP A 53 -5.13 7.43 -20.31
N ASP A 54 -5.78 7.39 -21.48
CA ASP A 54 -6.73 8.42 -21.91
C ASP A 54 -8.17 7.90 -22.05
N GLY A 55 -8.47 6.69 -21.53
CA GLY A 55 -9.76 6.01 -21.74
C GLY A 55 -10.96 6.92 -21.50
N LEU A 56 -11.04 7.55 -20.33
CA LEU A 56 -12.14 8.45 -19.96
C LEU A 56 -12.23 9.67 -20.88
N THR A 57 -11.10 10.32 -21.19
CA THR A 57 -10.99 11.47 -22.12
C THR A 57 -11.37 11.10 -23.56
N LEU A 58 -11.25 9.82 -23.91
CA LEU A 58 -11.64 9.26 -25.21
C LEU A 58 -13.09 8.74 -25.21
N GLY A 59 -13.81 8.85 -24.08
CA GLY A 59 -15.20 8.44 -23.94
C GLY A 59 -15.39 6.95 -23.65
N TRP A 60 -14.39 6.28 -23.08
CA TRP A 60 -14.41 4.84 -22.76
C TRP A 60 -14.12 4.58 -21.29
N LEU A 61 -14.90 3.68 -20.70
CA LEU A 61 -14.72 3.18 -19.34
C LEU A 61 -14.40 1.69 -19.38
N ARG A 62 -13.37 1.26 -18.64
CA ARG A 62 -12.97 -0.14 -18.55
C ARG A 62 -13.72 -0.86 -17.44
N LEU A 63 -14.51 -1.87 -17.81
CA LEU A 63 -15.28 -2.69 -16.87
C LEU A 63 -14.44 -3.86 -16.32
N SER A 64 -13.64 -4.47 -17.19
CA SER A 64 -12.73 -5.58 -16.87
C SER A 64 -11.50 -5.54 -17.79
N ARG A 65 -10.58 -6.50 -17.67
CA ARG A 65 -9.40 -6.61 -18.56
C ARG A 65 -9.77 -6.73 -20.05
N THR A 66 -10.98 -7.18 -20.37
CA THR A 66 -11.40 -7.45 -21.75
C THR A 66 -12.65 -6.69 -22.16
N GLN A 67 -13.28 -5.91 -21.28
CA GLN A 67 -14.53 -5.22 -21.59
C GLN A 67 -14.44 -3.73 -21.34
N LEU A 68 -14.93 -2.99 -22.32
CA LEU A 68 -15.05 -1.53 -22.30
C LEU A 68 -16.52 -1.15 -22.51
N ILE A 69 -16.95 -0.05 -21.94
CA ILE A 69 -18.26 0.54 -22.21
C ILE A 69 -18.07 2.02 -22.57
N PRO A 70 -18.84 2.57 -23.50
CA PRO A 70 -18.80 4.00 -23.73
C PRO A 70 -19.21 4.78 -22.47
N LEU A 71 -18.42 5.77 -22.10
CA LEU A 71 -18.61 6.60 -20.90
C LEU A 71 -20.00 7.23 -20.88
N ARG A 72 -20.52 7.65 -22.04
CA ARG A 72 -21.88 8.21 -22.16
C ARG A 72 -22.98 7.25 -21.69
N ILE A 73 -22.80 5.94 -21.90
CA ILE A 73 -23.77 4.92 -21.48
C ILE A 73 -23.62 4.63 -20.00
N ALA A 74 -22.38 4.59 -19.50
CA ALA A 74 -22.09 4.38 -18.08
C ALA A 74 -22.66 5.51 -17.21
N LEU A 75 -22.55 6.75 -17.66
CA LEU A 75 -23.02 7.93 -16.94
C LEU A 75 -24.50 8.26 -17.17
N GLN A 76 -25.14 7.75 -18.23
CA GLN A 76 -26.53 8.10 -18.53
C GLN A 76 -27.46 7.75 -17.36
N ASP A 77 -28.22 8.75 -16.90
CA ASP A 77 -29.20 8.67 -15.81
C ASP A 77 -28.62 8.18 -14.48
N LEU A 78 -27.29 8.17 -14.35
CA LEU A 78 -26.62 7.75 -13.14
C LEU A 78 -27.03 8.68 -12.00
N THR A 79 -27.47 8.08 -10.89
CA THR A 79 -27.94 8.80 -9.71
C THR A 79 -27.10 8.38 -8.51
N PHE A 80 -26.56 9.38 -7.81
CA PHE A 80 -25.75 9.20 -6.61
C PHE A 80 -26.09 10.26 -5.57
N ARG A 81 -25.64 10.05 -4.34
CA ARG A 81 -25.83 10.99 -3.24
C ARG A 81 -24.49 11.63 -2.91
N CYS A 82 -24.52 12.93 -2.62
CA CYS A 82 -23.46 13.59 -1.87
C CYS A 82 -24.06 14.21 -0.59
N GLN A 83 -23.22 14.34 0.43
CA GLN A 83 -23.61 14.93 1.70
C GLN A 83 -22.56 15.98 2.08
N PRO A 84 -22.92 17.28 1.96
CA PRO A 84 -22.03 18.38 2.33
C PRO A 84 -21.65 18.32 3.80
N ARG A 85 -20.44 18.79 4.12
CA ARG A 85 -19.96 18.93 5.50
C ARG A 85 -20.49 20.20 6.14
N ASP A 86 -20.35 20.30 7.45
CA ASP A 86 -20.74 21.52 8.18
C ASP A 86 -19.97 22.75 7.68
N CYS A 87 -18.68 22.62 7.35
CA CYS A 87 -17.89 23.71 6.74
C CYS A 87 -18.37 24.06 5.32
N ASP A 88 -18.65 23.05 4.48
CA ASP A 88 -19.20 23.25 3.12
C ASP A 88 -20.54 24.01 3.17
N LEU A 89 -21.38 23.73 4.18
CA LEU A 89 -22.64 24.44 4.42
C LEU A 89 -22.42 25.86 4.93
N MET A 90 -21.47 26.07 5.85
CA MET A 90 -21.14 27.39 6.39
C MET A 90 -20.60 28.33 5.32
N ASP A 91 -19.74 27.83 4.44
CA ASP A 91 -19.16 28.59 3.33
C ASP A 91 -20.14 28.71 2.16
N GLY A 92 -21.13 27.81 2.11
CA GLY A 92 -22.11 27.67 1.04
C GLY A 92 -21.50 27.18 -0.27
N LEU A 93 -20.39 26.45 -0.17
CA LEU A 93 -19.61 25.93 -1.29
C LEU A 93 -19.59 24.40 -1.20
N LEU A 94 -19.83 23.72 -2.33
CA LEU A 94 -19.70 22.27 -2.42
C LEU A 94 -18.43 21.92 -3.21
N PRO A 95 -17.36 21.42 -2.55
CA PRO A 95 -16.16 20.95 -3.25
C PRO A 95 -16.50 19.93 -4.35
N VAL A 96 -15.89 20.05 -5.52
CA VAL A 96 -16.12 19.16 -6.67
C VAL A 96 -15.74 17.71 -6.36
N VAL A 97 -14.90 17.48 -5.36
CA VAL A 97 -14.54 16.13 -4.92
C VAL A 97 -15.75 15.30 -4.41
N HIS A 98 -16.81 15.96 -3.92
CA HIS A 98 -18.10 15.30 -3.63
C HIS A 98 -18.76 14.69 -4.87
N LEU A 99 -18.41 15.17 -6.05
CA LEU A 99 -18.95 14.71 -7.33
C LEU A 99 -18.04 13.66 -7.99
N GLN A 100 -16.89 13.34 -7.41
CA GLN A 100 -15.99 12.30 -7.93
C GLN A 100 -16.54 10.90 -7.65
N PRO A 101 -16.27 9.92 -8.53
CA PRO A 101 -15.56 10.02 -9.81
C PRO A 101 -16.44 10.48 -11.01
N PHE A 102 -17.67 10.92 -10.75
CA PHE A 102 -18.68 11.15 -11.80
C PHE A 102 -18.50 12.48 -12.54
N ALA A 103 -17.79 13.44 -11.95
CA ALA A 103 -17.55 14.77 -12.50
C ALA A 103 -16.23 14.95 -13.27
N GLY A 104 -15.47 13.87 -13.50
CA GLY A 104 -14.27 13.86 -14.35
C GLY A 104 -13.08 14.62 -13.74
N LEU A 105 -12.19 13.91 -13.06
CA LEU A 105 -10.95 14.44 -12.45
C LEU A 105 -10.03 15.24 -13.41
N ARG A 106 -10.13 15.03 -14.73
CA ARG A 106 -9.12 15.50 -15.72
C ARG A 106 -9.57 16.65 -16.61
N ALA A 107 -10.84 17.03 -16.57
CA ALA A 107 -11.37 18.16 -17.30
C ALA A 107 -12.58 18.66 -16.51
N TYR A 108 -12.43 19.76 -15.77
CA TYR A 108 -13.47 20.42 -14.97
C TYR A 108 -14.65 20.97 -15.80
N ASP A 109 -14.93 20.39 -16.97
CA ASP A 109 -15.99 20.73 -17.90
C ASP A 109 -17.32 20.05 -17.49
N CYS A 110 -17.68 20.18 -16.21
CA CYS A 110 -18.97 19.76 -15.71
C CYS A 110 -19.90 20.96 -15.52
N LEU A 111 -21.17 20.79 -15.88
CA LEU A 111 -22.22 21.76 -15.66
C LEU A 111 -23.14 21.24 -14.56
N VAL A 112 -23.42 22.07 -13.57
CA VAL A 112 -24.32 21.74 -12.47
C VAL A 112 -25.54 22.64 -12.57
N GLN A 113 -26.73 22.05 -12.43
CA GLN A 113 -27.99 22.78 -12.44
C GLN A 113 -28.91 22.31 -11.31
N ASP A 114 -29.85 23.16 -10.93
CA ASP A 114 -30.91 22.80 -9.99
C ASP A 114 -32.09 22.06 -10.68
N THR A 115 -33.15 21.80 -9.90
CA THR A 115 -34.39 21.18 -10.39
C THR A 115 -35.17 22.03 -11.39
N ASP A 116 -35.00 23.36 -11.36
CA ASP A 116 -35.65 24.31 -12.26
C ASP A 116 -34.84 24.53 -13.57
N GLY A 117 -33.62 23.97 -13.64
CA GLY A 117 -32.70 24.08 -14.77
C GLY A 117 -31.81 25.32 -14.73
N GLU A 118 -31.73 26.01 -13.59
CA GLU A 118 -30.81 27.12 -13.38
C GLU A 118 -29.38 26.58 -13.19
N LEU A 119 -28.42 27.15 -13.93
CA LEU A 119 -27.01 26.76 -13.81
C LEU A 119 -26.41 27.30 -12.53
N LEU A 120 -25.76 26.43 -11.77
CA LEU A 120 -25.05 26.75 -10.54
C LEU A 120 -23.58 27.09 -10.87
N PRO A 121 -23.03 28.18 -10.32
CA PRO A 121 -21.67 28.62 -10.67
C PRO A 121 -20.62 27.63 -10.18
N LEU A 122 -19.65 27.32 -11.03
CA LEU A 122 -18.43 26.63 -10.62
C LEU A 122 -17.34 27.67 -10.34
N LEU A 123 -16.81 27.67 -9.12
CA LEU A 123 -15.67 28.51 -8.71
C LEU A 123 -14.38 27.72 -8.95
N GLY A 124 -13.49 28.27 -9.77
CA GLY A 124 -12.16 27.72 -10.03
C GLY A 124 -11.08 28.31 -9.13
N ILE A 125 -9.89 27.71 -9.16
CA ILE A 125 -8.70 28.08 -8.36
C ILE A 125 -8.16 29.48 -8.70
N GLU A 126 -8.58 30.09 -9.82
CA GLU A 126 -8.06 31.37 -10.33
C GLU A 126 -8.53 32.64 -9.57
N GLN A 127 -9.34 32.53 -8.52
CA GLN A 127 -9.71 33.70 -7.71
C GLN A 127 -8.70 33.91 -6.57
N GLU A 128 -7.79 34.88 -6.77
CA GLU A 128 -6.80 35.41 -5.80
C GLU A 128 -7.36 35.83 -4.42
N GLU A 129 -8.67 35.69 -4.17
CA GLU A 129 -9.35 36.09 -2.93
C GLU A 129 -9.43 34.98 -1.86
N PHE A 130 -9.15 33.72 -2.18
CA PHE A 130 -9.14 32.63 -1.20
C PHE A 130 -7.74 32.43 -0.59
N ARG A 131 -7.61 32.71 0.72
CA ARG A 131 -6.35 32.61 1.48
C ARG A 131 -5.88 31.18 1.79
N HIS A 132 -6.46 30.17 1.14
CA HIS A 132 -6.13 28.76 1.27
C HIS A 132 -6.18 28.13 -0.13
N PRO A 133 -5.40 27.09 -0.43
CA PRO A 133 -5.52 26.35 -1.69
C PRO A 133 -6.91 25.71 -1.75
N SER A 134 -7.90 26.46 -2.23
CA SER A 134 -9.29 26.03 -2.24
C SER A 134 -9.52 25.10 -3.43
N LEU A 135 -9.98 23.89 -3.14
CA LEU A 135 -10.43 22.95 -4.17
C LEU A 135 -11.55 23.62 -4.99
N PRO A 136 -11.65 23.34 -6.30
CA PRO A 136 -12.76 23.85 -7.11
C PRO A 136 -14.09 23.42 -6.48
N ALA A 137 -15.05 24.34 -6.45
CA ALA A 137 -16.31 24.14 -5.73
C ALA A 137 -17.50 24.73 -6.48
N VAL A 138 -18.68 24.18 -6.27
CA VAL A 138 -19.96 24.72 -6.77
C VAL A 138 -20.49 25.71 -5.75
N ASP A 139 -20.82 26.94 -6.18
CA ASP A 139 -21.46 27.92 -5.31
C ASP A 139 -22.94 27.58 -5.11
N LEU A 140 -23.27 27.12 -3.91
CA LEU A 140 -24.61 26.70 -3.53
C LEU A 140 -25.27 27.66 -2.55
N ARG A 141 -24.67 28.84 -2.24
CA ARG A 141 -25.21 29.78 -1.24
C ARG A 141 -26.69 30.11 -1.46
N ALA A 142 -27.02 30.61 -2.65
CA ALA A 142 -28.40 30.95 -3.00
C ALA A 142 -29.31 29.71 -3.06
N TRP A 143 -28.76 28.55 -3.44
CA TRP A 143 -29.51 27.31 -3.54
C TRP A 143 -29.86 26.74 -2.15
N TYR A 144 -28.91 26.75 -1.20
CA TYR A 144 -29.13 26.37 0.20
C TYR A 144 -30.16 27.26 0.88
N GLU A 145 -30.07 28.58 0.68
CA GLU A 145 -31.05 29.53 1.22
C GLU A 145 -32.46 29.26 0.67
N ARG A 146 -32.59 29.02 -0.64
CA ARG A 146 -33.87 28.78 -1.30
C ARG A 146 -34.50 27.44 -0.90
N THR A 147 -33.70 26.41 -0.71
CA THR A 147 -34.15 25.05 -0.34
C THR A 147 -34.34 24.88 1.17
N GLY A 148 -33.76 25.77 1.99
CA GLY A 148 -33.77 25.63 3.45
C GLY A 148 -32.88 24.47 3.92
N PHE A 149 -31.79 24.24 3.20
CA PHE A 149 -30.86 23.13 3.45
C PHE A 149 -30.30 23.21 4.88
N SER A 150 -30.32 22.08 5.60
CA SER A 150 -29.87 21.99 6.99
C SER A 150 -28.76 20.94 7.16
N PRO A 151 -27.94 21.03 8.22
CA PRO A 151 -26.94 20.00 8.52
C PRO A 151 -27.57 18.60 8.60
N GLY A 152 -26.93 17.62 7.93
CA GLY A 152 -27.42 16.25 7.80
C GLY A 152 -28.39 16.01 6.64
N ASP A 153 -28.82 17.04 5.92
CA ASP A 153 -29.51 16.88 4.64
C ASP A 153 -28.54 16.38 3.57
N SER A 154 -29.09 15.81 2.51
CA SER A 154 -28.34 15.22 1.39
C SER A 154 -28.70 15.90 0.08
N ILE A 155 -27.78 15.81 -0.89
CA ILE A 155 -28.02 16.23 -2.26
C ILE A 155 -28.06 14.97 -3.12
N ILE A 156 -29.18 14.76 -3.80
CA ILE A 156 -29.28 13.73 -4.85
C ILE A 156 -28.80 14.35 -6.15
N VAL A 157 -27.82 13.70 -6.77
CA VAL A 157 -27.21 14.14 -8.02
C VAL A 157 -27.60 13.16 -9.12
N THR A 158 -28.19 13.67 -10.20
CA THR A 158 -28.51 12.88 -11.40
C THR A 158 -27.73 13.40 -12.59
N VAL A 159 -27.00 12.53 -13.29
CA VAL A 159 -26.35 12.87 -14.57
C VAL A 159 -27.40 12.84 -15.69
N ILE A 160 -27.78 14.02 -16.18
CA ILE A 160 -28.80 14.17 -17.23
C ILE A 160 -28.20 14.17 -18.64
N ARG A 161 -26.90 14.47 -18.76
CA ARG A 161 -26.14 14.43 -20.01
C ARG A 161 -24.71 14.06 -19.71
N ALA A 162 -24.12 13.17 -20.50
CA ALA A 162 -22.74 12.72 -20.29
C ALA A 162 -21.69 13.50 -21.09
N GLN A 163 -22.08 14.29 -22.10
CA GLN A 163 -21.13 15.09 -22.89
C GLN A 163 -21.75 16.42 -23.38
N PRO A 164 -21.27 17.58 -22.86
CA PRO A 164 -20.49 17.70 -21.62
C PRO A 164 -21.28 17.12 -20.43
N VAL A 165 -20.59 16.71 -19.37
CA VAL A 165 -21.24 16.15 -18.18
C VAL A 165 -22.12 17.24 -17.57
N THR A 166 -23.43 17.00 -17.53
CA THR A 166 -24.41 17.90 -16.92
C THR A 166 -25.13 17.14 -15.82
N MET A 167 -25.10 17.70 -14.61
CA MET A 167 -25.66 17.13 -13.41
C MET A 167 -26.79 18.00 -12.87
N ARG A 168 -27.85 17.36 -12.39
CA ARG A 168 -28.96 18.01 -11.70
C ARG A 168 -28.88 17.71 -10.21
N LEU A 169 -28.97 18.74 -9.38
CA LEU A 169 -29.04 18.63 -7.92
C LEU A 169 -30.49 18.69 -7.44
N GLU A 170 -30.83 17.80 -6.51
CA GLU A 170 -32.11 17.77 -5.80
C GLU A 170 -31.85 17.69 -4.30
N HIS A 171 -32.57 18.50 -3.51
CA HIS A 171 -32.47 18.51 -2.05
C HIS A 171 -33.25 17.35 -1.46
N GLU A 172 -32.60 16.58 -0.60
CA GLU A 172 -33.21 15.54 0.21
C GLU A 172 -33.03 15.85 1.70
N PRO A 173 -34.13 16.12 2.43
CA PRO A 173 -34.06 16.30 3.87
C PRO A 173 -33.60 15.03 4.59
N CYS A 174 -32.85 15.17 5.69
CA CYS A 174 -32.41 14.05 6.53
C CYS A 174 -33.57 13.13 6.95
N THR A 175 -34.73 13.71 7.23
CA THR A 175 -35.95 12.98 7.62
C THR A 175 -36.59 12.16 6.50
N ALA A 176 -36.26 12.44 5.23
CA ALA A 176 -36.75 11.72 4.06
C ALA A 176 -35.84 10.54 3.68
N LEU A 177 -34.71 10.39 4.35
CA LEU A 177 -33.67 9.43 4.00
C LEU A 177 -34.10 8.00 4.34
N ARG A 178 -34.00 7.11 3.35
CA ARG A 178 -34.49 5.71 3.44
C ARG A 178 -33.34 4.72 3.70
N ASN A 179 -32.69 4.83 4.86
CA ASN A 179 -31.53 4.00 5.25
C ASN A 179 -31.77 2.48 5.05
N ASP A 180 -32.88 1.97 5.58
CA ASP A 180 -33.18 0.53 5.51
C ASP A 180 -33.37 0.02 4.07
N ALA A 181 -33.74 0.91 3.14
CA ALA A 181 -33.98 0.55 1.75
C ALA A 181 -32.69 0.45 0.91
N VAL A 182 -31.59 1.04 1.40
CA VAL A 182 -30.32 1.13 0.65
C VAL A 182 -29.22 0.25 1.23
N GLN A 183 -29.43 -0.38 2.39
CA GLN A 183 -28.42 -1.21 3.06
C GLN A 183 -27.87 -2.34 2.17
N ALA A 184 -28.72 -2.99 1.37
CA ALA A 184 -28.28 -4.06 0.46
C ALA A 184 -27.39 -3.50 -0.67
N GLN A 185 -27.74 -2.32 -1.20
CA GLN A 185 -26.95 -1.61 -2.20
C GLN A 185 -25.60 -1.14 -1.62
N ASP A 186 -25.60 -0.59 -0.40
CA ASP A 186 -24.38 -0.13 0.28
C ASP A 186 -23.42 -1.31 0.52
N THR A 187 -23.96 -2.46 0.95
CA THR A 187 -23.19 -3.70 1.13
C THR A 187 -22.61 -4.21 -0.20
N GLU A 188 -23.42 -4.24 -1.26
CA GLU A 188 -22.97 -4.64 -2.60
C GLU A 188 -21.86 -3.71 -3.12
N LEU A 189 -22.00 -2.40 -2.91
CA LEU A 189 -21.03 -1.40 -3.35
C LEU A 189 -19.70 -1.56 -2.61
N ILE A 190 -19.72 -1.63 -1.28
CA ILE A 190 -18.47 -1.69 -0.50
C ILE A 190 -17.72 -3.00 -0.75
N ASP A 191 -18.41 -4.14 -0.83
CA ASP A 191 -17.77 -5.42 -1.13
C ASP A 191 -17.18 -5.45 -2.55
N ALA A 192 -17.86 -4.82 -3.52
CA ALA A 192 -17.33 -4.67 -4.87
C ALA A 192 -16.08 -3.77 -4.92
N ILE A 193 -16.04 -2.69 -4.13
CA ILE A 193 -14.86 -1.82 -4.01
C ILE A 193 -13.70 -2.62 -3.41
N VAL A 194 -13.91 -3.27 -2.27
CA VAL A 194 -12.88 -4.09 -1.59
C VAL A 194 -12.28 -5.14 -2.52
N GLU A 195 -13.13 -5.91 -3.20
CA GLU A 195 -12.66 -6.95 -4.11
C GLU A 195 -11.82 -6.37 -5.25
N ARG A 196 -12.20 -5.21 -5.77
CA ARG A 196 -11.51 -4.61 -6.92
C ARG A 196 -10.20 -3.94 -6.53
N VAL A 197 -10.13 -3.31 -5.35
CA VAL A 197 -8.86 -2.77 -4.80
C VAL A 197 -7.90 -3.91 -4.47
N ARG A 198 -8.36 -5.00 -3.83
CA ARG A 198 -7.51 -6.18 -3.53
C ARG A 198 -6.96 -6.87 -4.77
N ARG A 199 -7.69 -6.84 -5.88
CA ARG A 199 -7.22 -7.38 -7.17
C ARG A 199 -6.23 -6.45 -7.87
N SER A 200 -6.18 -5.18 -7.49
CA SER A 200 -5.19 -4.25 -8.00
C SER A 200 -3.82 -4.61 -7.40
N GLN A 201 -2.79 -4.56 -8.23
CA GLN A 201 -1.40 -4.70 -7.78
C GLN A 201 -0.75 -3.36 -7.44
N VAL A 202 -1.48 -2.26 -7.65
CA VAL A 202 -1.01 -0.90 -7.39
C VAL A 202 -1.37 -0.52 -5.96
N ALA A 203 -0.41 0.05 -5.21
CA ALA A 203 -0.60 0.48 -3.83
C ALA A 203 -1.72 1.51 -3.67
N LEU A 204 -1.86 2.42 -4.64
CA LEU A 204 -2.91 3.45 -4.68
C LEU A 204 -3.68 3.32 -5.99
N VAL A 205 -5.00 3.16 -5.89
CA VAL A 205 -5.85 3.00 -7.07
C VAL A 205 -6.79 4.20 -7.21
N PRO A 206 -6.81 4.89 -8.36
CA PRO A 206 -7.76 5.98 -8.59
C PRO A 206 -9.21 5.53 -8.42
N CYS A 207 -10.02 6.32 -7.73
CA CYS A 207 -11.42 5.99 -7.45
C CYS A 207 -12.26 5.86 -8.74
N ASP A 208 -11.90 6.54 -9.83
CA ASP A 208 -12.54 6.44 -11.14
C ASP A 208 -12.28 5.09 -11.85
N GLU A 209 -11.18 4.40 -11.52
CA GLU A 209 -10.91 3.05 -12.04
C GLU A 209 -11.68 1.95 -11.27
N ILE A 210 -12.18 2.28 -10.09
CA ILE A 210 -12.83 1.35 -9.17
C ILE A 210 -14.33 1.60 -9.08
N VAL A 211 -14.72 2.77 -8.56
CA VAL A 211 -16.09 3.13 -8.21
C VAL A 211 -16.95 3.30 -9.47
N LEU A 212 -16.48 4.07 -10.45
CA LEU A 212 -17.23 4.35 -11.68
C LEU A 212 -17.62 3.06 -12.45
N PRO A 213 -16.72 2.09 -12.68
CA PRO A 213 -17.11 0.85 -13.36
C PRO A 213 -17.96 -0.10 -12.51
N ILE A 214 -17.99 0.00 -11.17
CA ILE A 214 -18.99 -0.69 -10.33
C ILE A 214 -20.37 -0.08 -10.57
N PHE A 215 -20.47 1.25 -10.51
CA PHE A 215 -21.73 1.95 -10.81
C PHE A 215 -22.21 1.68 -12.25
N ALA A 216 -21.32 1.59 -13.22
CA ALA A 216 -21.68 1.34 -14.62
C ALA A 216 -22.37 -0.02 -14.85
N THR A 217 -22.07 -1.03 -14.02
CA THR A 217 -22.65 -2.38 -14.12
C THR A 217 -23.76 -2.64 -13.11
N ALA A 218 -23.89 -1.80 -12.09
CA ALA A 218 -24.91 -1.92 -11.06
C ALA A 218 -26.33 -1.72 -11.61
N SER A 219 -27.22 -2.65 -11.26
CA SER A 219 -28.63 -2.58 -11.66
C SER A 219 -29.40 -1.43 -10.98
N TRP A 220 -28.93 -0.99 -9.81
CA TRP A 220 -29.51 0.08 -9.00
C TRP A 220 -29.00 1.49 -9.36
N ARG A 221 -28.05 1.62 -10.31
CA ARG A 221 -27.37 2.90 -10.64
C ARG A 221 -28.27 4.06 -11.07
N THR A 222 -29.48 3.76 -11.54
CA THR A 222 -30.50 4.74 -11.99
C THR A 222 -31.69 4.81 -11.03
N THR A 223 -31.59 4.15 -9.88
CA THR A 223 -32.64 4.12 -8.85
C THR A 223 -32.29 5.08 -7.71
N TYR A 224 -33.03 5.00 -6.61
CA TYR A 224 -32.74 5.83 -5.44
C TYR A 224 -31.34 5.53 -4.89
N PRO A 225 -30.48 6.55 -4.71
CA PRO A 225 -29.09 6.31 -4.37
C PRO A 225 -28.92 5.91 -2.90
N GLY A 226 -27.92 5.09 -2.65
CA GLY A 226 -27.45 4.73 -1.32
C GLY A 226 -26.61 5.80 -0.65
N THR A 227 -25.85 5.39 0.35
CA THR A 227 -24.90 6.25 1.07
C THR A 227 -23.79 6.70 0.11
N PRO A 228 -23.27 7.95 0.21
CA PRO A 228 -22.14 8.36 -0.63
C PRO A 228 -20.96 7.42 -0.43
N TRP A 229 -20.32 7.02 -1.53
CA TRP A 229 -19.31 5.98 -1.51
C TRP A 229 -18.11 6.34 -0.63
N GLN A 230 -17.77 7.63 -0.55
CA GLN A 230 -16.69 8.14 0.29
C GLN A 230 -16.93 7.80 1.77
N TYR A 231 -18.15 8.01 2.28
CA TYR A 231 -18.51 7.64 3.65
C TYR A 231 -18.58 6.13 3.84
N LEU A 232 -18.94 5.35 2.83
CA LEU A 232 -18.89 3.89 2.92
C LEU A 232 -17.44 3.40 3.07
N VAL A 233 -16.51 3.98 2.30
CA VAL A 233 -15.08 3.68 2.37
C VAL A 233 -14.50 4.11 3.72
N LEU A 234 -14.75 5.35 4.17
CA LEU A 234 -14.26 5.84 5.47
C LEU A 234 -14.75 5.01 6.66
N ASN A 235 -15.93 4.40 6.56
CA ASN A 235 -16.49 3.55 7.61
C ASN A 235 -16.07 2.07 7.48
N ASP A 236 -15.42 1.66 6.39
CA ASP A 236 -14.97 0.28 6.16
C ASP A 236 -13.47 0.15 6.38
N ARG A 237 -13.09 -0.63 7.38
CA ARG A 237 -11.67 -0.82 7.79
C ARG A 237 -10.82 -1.59 6.78
N ARG A 238 -11.43 -2.21 5.78
CA ARG A 238 -10.70 -2.93 4.72
C ARG A 238 -10.12 -1.96 3.69
N LEU A 239 -10.50 -0.67 3.75
CA LEU A 239 -10.14 0.34 2.78
C LEU A 239 -9.69 1.63 3.47
N HIS A 240 -8.83 2.36 2.76
CA HIS A 240 -8.45 3.71 3.10
C HIS A 240 -8.70 4.62 1.90
N LEU A 241 -9.26 5.80 2.18
CA LEU A 241 -9.40 6.89 1.23
C LEU A 241 -8.20 7.82 1.43
N VAL A 242 -7.45 8.08 0.35
CA VAL A 242 -6.23 8.89 0.36
C VAL A 242 -6.43 10.07 -0.58
N ASP A 243 -6.23 11.30 -0.08
CA ASP A 243 -6.45 12.56 -0.79
C ASP A 243 -7.84 12.64 -1.48
N ASP A 244 -8.86 12.02 -0.89
CA ASP A 244 -10.24 11.92 -1.38
C ASP A 244 -10.45 11.26 -2.76
N ILE A 245 -9.39 10.85 -3.46
CA ILE A 245 -9.44 10.38 -4.85
C ILE A 245 -8.76 9.03 -5.06
N PHE A 246 -7.95 8.56 -4.12
CA PHE A 246 -7.28 7.26 -4.18
C PHE A 246 -7.82 6.28 -3.14
N LEU A 247 -7.81 5.00 -3.51
CA LEU A 247 -8.23 3.89 -2.67
C LEU A 247 -7.08 2.92 -2.47
N THR A 248 -6.91 2.45 -1.24
CA THR A 248 -5.95 1.40 -0.91
C THR A 248 -6.48 0.45 0.16
N THR A 249 -5.97 -0.77 0.18
CA THR A 249 -6.13 -1.71 1.31
C THR A 249 -4.91 -1.72 2.22
N GLN A 250 -3.84 -1.02 1.84
CA GLN A 250 -2.61 -0.93 2.61
C GLN A 250 -2.75 0.17 3.64
N HIS A 251 -2.28 -0.09 4.86
CA HIS A 251 -2.09 0.95 5.84
C HIS A 251 -0.86 1.77 5.42
N LEU A 252 -1.09 2.98 4.89
CA LEU A 252 -0.01 3.89 4.50
C LEU A 252 -0.01 5.03 5.53
N PRO A 253 0.94 5.05 6.48
CA PRO A 253 0.99 6.12 7.47
C PRO A 253 1.28 7.44 6.74
N VAL A 254 0.36 8.41 6.90
CA VAL A 254 0.51 9.82 6.48
C VAL A 254 0.91 9.97 5.00
N LEU A 255 0.11 9.45 4.07
CA LEU A 255 0.16 9.92 2.68
C LEU A 255 -0.87 11.02 2.47
N SER A 256 -0.45 12.26 2.68
CA SER A 256 -1.10 13.42 2.07
C SER A 256 -0.27 13.76 0.84
N LEU A 257 -0.59 13.17 -0.32
CA LEU A 257 0.23 13.33 -1.53
C LEU A 257 0.14 14.75 -2.08
N PHE A 258 -0.97 15.46 -1.83
CA PHE A 258 -1.21 16.79 -2.41
C PHE A 258 -1.23 17.93 -1.39
N GLY A 259 -1.07 17.65 -0.09
CA GLY A 259 -1.00 18.70 0.94
C GLY A 259 -2.28 19.55 1.05
N HIS A 260 -3.41 19.01 0.60
CA HIS A 260 -4.72 19.67 0.68
C HIS A 260 -5.44 19.25 1.95
N ASP A 261 -6.24 20.16 2.52
CA ASP A 261 -7.20 19.78 3.56
C ASP A 261 -8.14 18.72 2.97
N GLU A 262 -8.04 17.48 3.45
CA GLU A 262 -8.92 16.39 3.04
C GLU A 262 -10.38 16.82 3.24
N VAL A 263 -11.20 16.61 2.21
CA VAL A 263 -12.62 16.88 2.30
C VAL A 263 -13.25 15.83 3.20
N PHE A 264 -12.92 14.55 3.02
CA PHE A 264 -13.56 13.46 3.73
C PHE A 264 -12.69 12.95 4.88
N GLU A 265 -12.96 13.41 6.10
CA GLU A 265 -12.34 12.87 7.31
C GLU A 265 -13.14 11.68 7.86
N ALA A 266 -12.42 10.65 8.34
CA ALA A 266 -13.05 9.56 9.07
C ALA A 266 -13.74 10.13 10.34
N PRO A 267 -14.99 9.71 10.65
CA PRO A 267 -15.63 10.16 11.87
C PRO A 267 -14.77 9.78 13.08
N PRO A 268 -14.61 10.67 14.08
CA PRO A 268 -13.80 10.38 15.26
C PRO A 268 -14.35 9.13 15.93
N GLN A 269 -13.57 8.04 15.88
CA GLN A 269 -13.97 6.79 16.51
C GLN A 269 -13.96 6.99 18.02
N SER A 270 -15.05 6.60 18.69
CA SER A 270 -15.07 6.65 20.16
C SER A 270 -13.94 5.77 20.71
N GLU A 271 -13.19 6.26 21.71
CA GLU A 271 -12.11 5.50 22.38
C GLU A 271 -12.57 4.10 22.82
N GLN A 272 -13.84 3.95 23.24
CA GLN A 272 -14.43 2.67 23.61
C GLN A 272 -14.50 1.66 22.45
N ALA A 273 -14.76 2.13 21.22
CA ALA A 273 -14.78 1.30 20.03
C ALA A 273 -13.36 0.88 19.63
N LEU A 274 -12.37 1.78 19.75
CA LEU A 274 -10.96 1.46 19.53
C LEU A 274 -10.47 0.39 20.52
N HIS A 275 -10.74 0.58 21.82
CA HIS A 275 -10.37 -0.39 22.84
C HIS A 275 -11.03 -1.77 22.66
N ALA A 276 -12.29 -1.83 22.24
CA ALA A 276 -12.97 -3.10 21.97
C ALA A 276 -12.31 -3.87 20.81
N VAL A 277 -11.75 -3.14 19.84
CA VAL A 277 -11.06 -3.71 18.67
C VAL A 277 -9.67 -4.17 19.04
N ASP A 278 -8.92 -3.36 19.78
CA ASP A 278 -7.60 -3.76 20.30
C ASP A 278 -7.74 -5.02 21.16
N ALA A 279 -8.79 -5.10 22.00
CA ALA A 279 -9.05 -6.28 22.82
C ALA A 279 -9.37 -7.53 21.98
N ALA A 280 -10.10 -7.38 20.86
CA ALA A 280 -10.39 -8.48 19.95
C ALA A 280 -9.11 -8.94 19.21
N LEU A 281 -8.32 -7.99 18.69
CA LEU A 281 -7.04 -8.28 18.04
C LEU A 281 -6.06 -8.97 19.00
N LEU A 282 -5.95 -8.48 20.24
CA LEU A 282 -5.10 -9.08 21.25
C LEU A 282 -5.51 -10.53 21.55
N ALA A 283 -6.82 -10.83 21.61
CA ALA A 283 -7.30 -12.19 21.79
C ALA A 283 -6.93 -13.12 20.62
N GLU A 284 -6.96 -12.61 19.38
CA GLU A 284 -6.52 -13.35 18.19
C GLU A 284 -5.00 -13.60 18.19
N ILE A 285 -4.22 -12.58 18.56
CA ILE A 285 -2.75 -12.67 18.72
C ILE A 285 -2.42 -13.71 19.80
N ASP A 286 -3.06 -13.66 20.96
CA ASP A 286 -2.87 -14.61 22.05
C ASP A 286 -3.17 -16.05 21.63
N ALA A 287 -4.22 -16.25 20.83
CA ALA A 287 -4.56 -17.55 20.27
C ALA A 287 -3.45 -18.06 19.33
N LEU A 288 -2.99 -17.22 18.39
CA LEU A 288 -1.91 -17.57 17.48
C LEU A 288 -0.61 -17.88 18.23
N GLN A 289 -0.25 -17.09 19.24
CA GLN A 289 0.95 -17.32 20.05
C GLN A 289 0.89 -18.64 20.83
N LYS A 290 -0.30 -19.05 21.31
CA LYS A 290 -0.48 -20.36 21.94
C LYS A 290 -0.27 -21.50 20.94
N GLU A 291 -0.84 -21.37 19.74
CA GLU A 291 -0.67 -22.36 18.68
C GLU A 291 0.80 -22.49 18.24
N LEU A 292 1.49 -21.37 18.05
CA LEU A 292 2.92 -21.35 17.67
C LEU A 292 3.79 -22.00 18.75
N ARG A 293 3.53 -21.71 20.04
CA ARG A 293 4.25 -22.32 21.16
C ARG A 293 4.05 -23.82 21.21
N TYR A 294 2.81 -24.29 21.10
CA TYR A 294 2.50 -25.73 21.09
C TYR A 294 3.20 -26.44 19.93
N ALA A 295 3.13 -25.86 18.73
CA ALA A 295 3.79 -26.42 17.55
C ALA A 295 5.32 -26.47 17.78
N ARG A 296 5.94 -25.36 18.20
CA ARG A 296 7.38 -25.28 18.49
C ARG A 296 7.83 -26.32 19.52
N GLN A 297 7.05 -26.54 20.58
CA GLN A 297 7.33 -27.58 21.57
C GLN A 297 7.28 -28.98 20.95
N HIS A 298 6.25 -29.28 20.15
CA HIS A 298 6.12 -30.57 19.47
C HIS A 298 7.32 -30.87 18.56
N ASP A 299 7.83 -29.87 17.84
CA ASP A 299 8.99 -30.06 16.95
C ASP A 299 10.32 -30.19 17.71
N ALA A 300 10.45 -29.49 18.85
CA ALA A 300 11.57 -29.72 19.76
C ALA A 300 11.56 -31.14 20.34
N GLU A 301 10.39 -31.65 20.75
CA GLU A 301 10.19 -33.02 21.22
C GLU A 301 10.47 -34.07 20.13
N ALA A 302 10.18 -33.74 18.87
CA ALA A 302 10.53 -34.56 17.70
C ALA A 302 12.04 -34.51 17.35
N GLY A 303 12.84 -33.70 18.07
CA GLY A 303 14.27 -33.56 17.86
C GLY A 303 14.65 -32.76 16.60
N LEU A 304 13.73 -31.96 16.07
CA LEU A 304 13.96 -31.10 14.89
C LEU A 304 14.67 -29.79 15.26
N TRP A 305 14.62 -29.42 16.55
CA TRP A 305 15.11 -28.16 17.06
C TRP A 305 15.53 -28.30 18.54
N SER A 306 16.47 -27.46 18.97
CA SER A 306 16.98 -27.42 20.35
C SER A 306 16.04 -26.73 21.34
N GLY A 307 14.96 -26.10 20.86
CA GLY A 307 14.07 -25.28 21.67
C GLY A 307 14.56 -23.83 21.90
N GLN A 308 15.72 -23.46 21.32
CA GLN A 308 16.28 -22.12 21.46
C GLN A 308 15.87 -21.21 20.30
N ILE A 309 15.15 -20.14 20.62
CA ILE A 309 14.73 -19.11 19.65
C ILE A 309 15.93 -18.24 19.32
N GLN A 310 16.18 -18.03 18.03
CA GLN A 310 17.18 -17.08 17.59
C GLN A 310 16.57 -15.69 17.45
N ARG A 311 17.42 -14.68 17.68
CA ARG A 311 17.03 -13.27 17.78
C ARG A 311 18.10 -12.38 17.17
N ALA A 312 18.78 -12.88 16.15
CA ALA A 312 19.88 -12.14 15.55
C ALA A 312 19.36 -10.84 14.96
N SER A 313 18.27 -10.88 14.20
CA SER A 313 17.64 -9.70 13.60
C SER A 313 16.99 -8.78 14.63
N ALA A 314 16.37 -9.34 15.68
CA ALA A 314 15.76 -8.53 16.75
C ALA A 314 16.78 -7.69 17.55
N ARG A 315 18.06 -8.09 17.57
CA ARG A 315 19.13 -7.37 18.27
C ARG A 315 19.66 -6.15 17.51
N PHE A 316 19.38 -6.03 16.22
CA PHE A 316 19.80 -4.88 15.41
C PHE A 316 18.86 -3.67 15.54
N GLY A 317 17.91 -3.71 16.48
CA GLY A 317 16.92 -2.67 16.73
C GLY A 317 15.63 -2.93 15.94
N ARG A 318 14.51 -2.46 16.50
CA ARG A 318 13.28 -2.24 15.72
C ARG A 318 13.70 -1.40 14.52
N PHE A 319 13.31 -1.76 13.29
CA PHE A 319 13.55 -0.94 12.12
C PHE A 319 12.91 0.44 12.39
N GLU A 320 13.65 1.38 12.98
CA GLU A 320 13.30 2.80 12.96
C GLU A 320 13.13 3.11 11.49
N HIS A 321 11.93 3.57 11.14
CA HIS A 321 11.50 4.00 9.81
C HIS A 321 12.70 4.18 8.89
N THR A 322 13.01 3.11 8.16
CA THR A 322 14.01 3.18 7.12
C THR A 322 13.47 4.26 6.20
N GLU A 323 14.21 5.36 6.07
CA GLU A 323 13.86 6.40 5.11
C GLU A 323 13.49 5.72 3.80
N PRO A 324 12.42 6.14 3.10
CA PRO A 324 12.06 5.57 1.81
C PRO A 324 13.20 5.86 0.84
N GLY A 325 14.19 4.96 0.77
CA GLY A 325 15.49 5.22 0.15
C GLY A 325 16.66 4.40 0.70
N GLN A 326 16.57 3.77 1.88
CA GLN A 326 17.57 2.76 2.26
C GLN A 326 17.24 1.43 1.59
N HIS A 327 17.65 1.36 0.32
CA HIS A 327 17.67 0.16 -0.49
C HIS A 327 18.39 -0.96 0.26
N GLY A 328 17.75 -2.12 0.40
CA GLY A 328 18.49 -3.36 0.68
C GLY A 328 19.58 -3.54 -0.38
N LEU A 329 20.61 -4.31 -0.07
CA LEU A 329 21.81 -4.60 -0.89
C LEU A 329 21.54 -5.01 -2.36
N LEU A 330 20.29 -5.15 -2.79
CA LEU A 330 19.86 -5.46 -4.15
C LEU A 330 18.87 -4.43 -4.74
N GLY A 331 18.81 -3.20 -4.20
CA GLY A 331 18.06 -2.10 -4.81
C GLY A 331 18.52 -1.76 -6.24
N GLY A 332 19.76 -2.12 -6.60
CA GLY A 332 20.27 -2.01 -7.96
C GLY A 332 19.84 -3.13 -8.92
N LEU A 333 19.31 -4.26 -8.42
CA LEU A 333 18.75 -5.31 -9.29
C LEU A 333 17.25 -5.14 -9.56
N ASP A 334 16.54 -4.36 -8.74
CA ASP A 334 15.19 -3.94 -9.07
C ASP A 334 15.22 -2.85 -10.18
N ASP A 335 16.24 -1.99 -10.24
CA ASP A 335 16.39 -1.00 -11.33
C ASP A 335 16.75 -1.64 -12.68
N ALA A 336 17.65 -2.62 -12.74
CA ALA A 336 18.08 -3.22 -14.02
C ALA A 336 17.05 -4.18 -14.66
N LEU A 337 15.95 -4.50 -13.96
CA LEU A 337 14.87 -5.36 -14.49
C LEU A 337 13.48 -4.72 -14.42
N TYR A 338 13.38 -3.48 -13.91
CA TYR A 338 12.27 -2.56 -14.18
C TYR A 338 12.47 -1.76 -15.48
N ASP A 339 13.67 -1.79 -16.07
CA ASP A 339 14.05 -0.99 -17.24
C ASP A 339 13.57 -1.57 -18.61
N GLY A 340 12.31 -1.98 -18.65
CA GLY A 340 11.58 -2.27 -19.88
C GLY A 340 10.30 -1.46 -20.05
N ILE A 341 9.82 -0.80 -19.00
CA ILE A 341 8.61 0.03 -19.02
C ILE A 341 8.77 1.10 -17.95
N TRP A 342 9.57 2.16 -18.19
CA TRP A 342 9.38 3.56 -17.75
C TRP A 342 10.61 4.44 -18.09
N GLU A 343 11.12 4.40 -19.32
CA GLU A 343 11.86 5.56 -19.86
C GLU A 343 10.88 6.41 -20.68
N LEU A 344 10.33 7.44 -20.02
CA LEU A 344 9.80 8.61 -20.70
C LEU A 344 10.44 9.82 -20.03
N ASP A 345 11.38 10.40 -20.77
CA ASP A 345 11.84 11.77 -20.61
C ASP A 345 10.66 12.71 -20.33
N ASP A 346 10.59 13.31 -19.14
CA ASP A 346 9.81 14.53 -18.92
C ASP A 346 10.75 15.69 -18.50
N PRO A 347 10.94 16.70 -19.37
CA PRO A 347 11.83 17.83 -19.12
C PRO A 347 11.13 18.92 -18.32
N TRP A 348 10.79 18.68 -17.05
CA TRP A 348 10.19 19.70 -16.17
C TRP A 348 10.58 19.57 -14.69
N LEU A 349 11.89 19.55 -14.39
CA LEU A 349 12.39 19.87 -13.05
C LEU A 349 13.29 21.11 -13.11
N GLY A 350 12.68 22.23 -12.74
CA GLY A 350 13.36 23.49 -12.56
C GLY A 350 12.45 24.46 -11.84
N GLU A 351 12.30 24.29 -10.52
CA GLU A 351 12.12 25.40 -9.57
C GLU A 351 12.30 24.87 -8.13
N GLU A 352 13.26 25.47 -7.42
CA GLU A 352 13.66 25.18 -6.04
C GLU A 352 12.54 25.53 -5.04
N TYR A 353 12.26 24.63 -4.10
CA TYR A 353 11.35 24.87 -2.97
C TYR A 353 12.19 25.05 -1.69
N GLU A 354 12.22 26.27 -1.15
CA GLU A 354 12.76 26.57 0.19
C GLU A 354 11.64 26.39 1.24
N PRO A 355 11.83 25.61 2.33
CA PRO A 355 10.83 25.49 3.38
C PRO A 355 10.84 26.68 4.37
N ASP A 356 9.65 27.20 4.68
CA ASP A 356 9.37 28.26 5.66
C ASP A 356 9.42 27.73 7.11
N PRO A 357 10.29 28.25 8.01
CA PRO A 357 10.55 27.69 9.33
C PRO A 357 9.57 28.13 10.45
N ALA A 358 8.35 28.56 10.16
CA ALA A 358 7.48 29.18 11.16
C ALA A 358 6.19 28.40 11.47
N ARG A 359 6.27 27.21 12.10
CA ARG A 359 5.14 26.59 12.83
C ARG A 359 5.51 25.38 13.70
N LEU A 360 6.01 25.62 14.92
CA LEU A 360 5.93 24.66 16.03
C LEU A 360 5.65 25.42 17.34
N VAL A 361 4.58 25.04 18.04
CA VAL A 361 4.21 25.56 19.37
C VAL A 361 4.21 24.41 20.38
N ASP A 362 5.01 24.62 21.43
CA ASP A 362 4.93 24.15 22.83
C ASP A 362 4.77 22.66 23.17
N THR A 363 5.91 22.00 23.30
CA THR A 363 6.24 21.22 24.51
C THR A 363 7.66 21.59 24.93
N HIS A 364 7.98 21.64 26.23
CA HIS A 364 9.27 22.16 26.76
C HIS A 364 10.49 21.33 26.31
N THR A 365 10.90 21.48 25.05
CA THR A 365 12.20 21.09 24.52
C THR A 365 13.15 22.25 24.73
N TYR A 366 14.24 22.01 25.45
CA TYR A 366 15.41 22.89 25.40
C TYR A 366 15.76 23.14 23.93
N THR A 367 15.96 24.39 23.53
CA THR A 367 16.36 24.66 22.14
C THR A 367 17.73 24.03 21.88
N LEU A 368 18.01 23.63 20.63
CA LEU A 368 19.32 23.08 20.26
C LEU A 368 20.47 24.03 20.67
N GLU A 369 20.23 25.33 20.61
CA GLU A 369 21.16 26.38 21.05
C GLU A 369 21.38 26.33 22.57
N GLU A 370 20.33 26.15 23.38
CA GLU A 370 20.43 26.01 24.84
C GLU A 370 21.16 24.72 25.26
N ILE A 371 20.89 23.61 24.55
CA ILE A 371 21.59 22.33 24.76
C ILE A 371 23.08 22.48 24.42
N GLN A 372 23.39 23.15 23.32
CA GLN A 372 24.76 23.39 22.87
C GLN A 372 25.52 24.31 23.83
N GLU A 373 24.91 25.41 24.29
CA GLU A 373 25.52 26.28 25.31
C GLU A 373 25.78 25.52 26.60
N ARG A 374 24.85 24.66 27.01
CA ARG A 374 24.98 23.87 28.24
C ARG A 374 26.09 22.82 28.12
N LEU A 375 26.19 22.15 26.98
CA LEU A 375 27.25 21.21 26.65
C LEU A 375 28.62 21.90 26.70
N PHE A 376 28.76 23.07 26.06
CA PHE A 376 30.01 23.83 26.04
C PHE A 376 30.42 24.42 27.40
N ALA A 377 29.46 24.69 28.28
CA ALA A 377 29.76 25.13 29.64
C ALA A 377 30.37 24.03 30.53
N ILE A 378 30.09 22.76 30.23
CA ILE A 378 30.51 21.60 31.05
C ILE A 378 31.82 20.98 30.52
N LEU A 379 32.07 21.09 29.22
CA LEU A 379 33.27 20.53 28.59
C LEU A 379 34.53 21.39 28.84
N PRO A 380 35.72 20.78 28.92
CA PRO A 380 36.98 21.52 29.02
C PRO A 380 37.18 22.46 27.82
N PRO A 381 37.78 23.67 27.99
CA PRO A 381 37.92 24.64 26.90
C PRO A 381 38.65 24.10 25.67
N ARG A 382 39.63 23.22 25.91
CA ARG A 382 40.43 22.56 24.86
C ARG A 382 39.60 21.56 24.04
N ASP A 383 38.58 20.96 24.63
CA ASP A 383 37.71 19.99 23.95
C ASP A 383 36.51 20.69 23.29
N VAL A 384 36.08 21.85 23.81
CA VAL A 384 35.10 22.74 23.13
C VAL A 384 35.68 23.28 21.82
N GLU A 385 36.95 23.71 21.83
CA GLU A 385 37.61 24.21 20.62
C GLU A 385 37.82 23.09 19.58
N ARG A 386 38.12 21.87 20.05
CA ARG A 386 38.14 20.68 19.20
C ARG A 386 36.74 20.32 18.67
N LEU A 387 35.69 20.47 19.47
CA LEU A 387 34.31 20.20 19.02
C LEU A 387 33.86 21.19 17.93
N ARG A 388 34.32 22.44 18.00
CA ARG A 388 33.98 23.49 17.02
C ARG A 388 34.64 23.29 15.66
N GLU A 389 35.79 22.62 15.62
CA GLU A 389 36.56 22.34 14.41
C GLU A 389 36.43 20.87 13.95
N ALA A 390 35.75 20.02 14.72
CA ALA A 390 35.60 18.60 14.46
C ALA A 390 34.52 18.30 13.40
N ARG A 391 34.77 17.25 12.61
CA ARG A 391 33.74 16.62 11.78
C ARG A 391 32.74 15.85 12.66
N PRO A 392 31.50 15.58 12.20
CA PRO A 392 30.45 14.95 13.03
C PRO A 392 30.90 13.70 13.79
N GLU A 393 31.60 12.79 13.11
CA GLU A 393 32.15 11.55 13.66
C GLU A 393 33.19 11.80 14.78
N GLU A 394 34.02 12.84 14.64
CA GLU A 394 35.02 13.22 15.64
C GLU A 394 34.37 13.90 16.86
N ALA A 395 33.26 14.62 16.64
CA ALA A 395 32.49 15.26 17.71
C ALA A 395 31.81 14.22 18.62
N GLU A 396 31.28 13.14 18.05
CA GLU A 396 30.69 12.03 18.81
C GLU A 396 31.69 11.37 19.75
N VAL A 397 32.91 11.10 19.27
CA VAL A 397 33.98 10.52 20.10
C VAL A 397 34.37 11.46 21.25
N ILE A 398 34.40 12.77 21.00
CA ILE A 398 34.72 13.76 22.04
C ILE A 398 33.58 13.83 23.08
N VAL A 399 32.31 13.87 22.66
CA VAL A 399 31.15 13.88 23.58
C VAL A 399 31.06 12.57 24.38
N ALA A 400 31.21 11.42 23.73
CA ALA A 400 31.19 10.11 24.35
C ALA A 400 32.30 9.95 25.41
N SER A 401 33.49 10.51 25.17
CA SER A 401 34.59 10.49 26.14
C SER A 401 34.29 11.24 27.44
N HIS A 402 33.31 12.15 27.43
CA HIS A 402 32.84 12.93 28.58
C HIS A 402 31.43 12.52 29.06
N LEU A 403 30.86 11.44 28.52
CA LEU A 403 29.48 10.98 28.81
C LEU A 403 29.22 10.79 30.31
N ASN A 404 30.15 10.16 31.04
CA ASN A 404 30.02 9.97 32.48
C ASN A 404 30.00 11.29 33.26
N ARG A 405 30.68 12.33 32.77
CA ARG A 405 30.62 13.67 33.36
C ARG A 405 29.30 14.36 33.03
N LEU A 406 28.79 14.20 31.81
CA LEU A 406 27.51 14.75 31.36
C LEU A 406 26.32 14.11 32.10
N LEU A 407 26.30 12.79 32.27
CA LEU A 407 25.26 12.08 33.03
C LEU A 407 25.20 12.51 34.51
N VAL A 408 26.32 12.96 35.09
CA VAL A 408 26.39 13.40 36.49
C VAL A 408 26.08 14.90 36.64
N GLN A 409 26.54 15.73 35.70
CA GLN A 409 26.45 17.20 35.81
C GLN A 409 25.27 17.80 35.05
N ALA A 410 24.68 17.07 34.09
CA ALA A 410 23.51 17.45 33.31
C ALA A 410 22.67 16.20 32.92
N PRO A 411 22.11 15.45 33.89
CA PRO A 411 21.28 14.26 33.65
C PRO A 411 20.00 14.57 32.86
N GLU A 412 19.54 15.82 32.84
CA GLU A 412 18.42 16.30 32.03
C GLU A 412 18.67 16.21 30.52
N LEU A 413 19.92 16.03 30.09
CA LEU A 413 20.28 15.77 28.69
C LEU A 413 19.95 14.33 28.27
N PHE A 414 19.44 13.47 29.18
CA PHE A 414 19.23 12.03 28.94
C PHE A 414 17.85 11.56 29.43
N PRO A 415 17.10 10.75 28.65
CA PRO A 415 15.78 10.22 29.03
C PRO A 415 15.84 9.09 30.08
N ARG A 416 14.76 8.87 30.85
CA ARG A 416 14.68 7.88 31.96
C ARG A 416 13.75 6.68 31.64
N ILE A 417 14.09 5.48 32.13
CA ILE A 417 13.38 4.19 31.89
C ILE A 417 13.03 3.51 33.25
N ASP A 418 11.82 2.95 33.42
CA ASP A 418 11.32 2.25 34.63
C ASP A 418 10.95 0.75 34.35
N HIS A 419 11.09 -0.14 35.35
CA HIS A 419 10.91 -1.61 35.24
C HIS A 419 9.78 -2.20 36.12
N ILE A 420 9.05 -3.23 35.65
CA ILE A 420 8.01 -3.99 36.41
C ILE A 420 8.19 -5.53 36.24
N ALA A 421 7.82 -6.31 37.27
CA ALA A 421 8.10 -7.75 37.48
C ALA A 421 6.89 -8.70 37.22
N PRO A 422 7.08 -10.05 37.06
CA PRO A 422 6.13 -10.98 36.39
C PRO A 422 5.26 -11.85 37.34
N VAL A 423 4.16 -12.43 36.82
CA VAL A 423 3.28 -13.39 37.54
C VAL A 423 2.82 -14.58 36.66
N ASP A 424 2.70 -15.74 37.31
CA ASP A 424 2.59 -17.14 36.81
C ASP A 424 1.28 -17.58 36.11
N TYR A 425 1.43 -18.57 35.21
CA TYR A 425 0.40 -19.23 34.37
C TYR A 425 -0.16 -20.54 34.97
N VAL A 426 -1.38 -20.92 34.51
CA VAL A 426 -1.93 -22.30 34.61
C VAL A 426 -2.50 -22.73 33.25
N ASP A 427 -2.22 -23.97 32.88
CA ASP A 427 -2.29 -24.57 31.54
C ASP A 427 -3.54 -25.46 31.33
N HIS A 428 -4.15 -25.44 30.14
CA HIS A 428 -5.07 -26.49 29.66
C HIS A 428 -5.12 -26.54 28.12
N ALA A 429 -4.94 -27.75 27.59
CA ALA A 429 -4.80 -28.10 26.16
C ALA A 429 -6.13 -28.39 25.44
N VAL A 430 -6.16 -28.16 24.12
CA VAL A 430 -7.20 -28.60 23.18
C VAL A 430 -6.56 -29.17 21.90
N THR A 431 -7.18 -30.21 21.35
CA THR A 431 -6.80 -31.06 20.20
C THR A 431 -7.18 -30.48 18.84
N ALA A 432 -6.34 -30.78 17.84
CA ALA A 432 -6.35 -30.31 16.45
C ALA A 432 -7.35 -31.01 15.50
N PHE A 433 -7.64 -30.36 14.37
CA PHE A 433 -8.15 -30.93 13.13
C PHE A 433 -7.48 -30.27 11.91
N ASP A 434 -6.96 -31.12 11.01
CA ASP A 434 -6.49 -30.82 9.65
C ASP A 434 -7.68 -30.78 8.68
N ASP A 435 -7.57 -29.99 7.60
CA ASP A 435 -7.58 -30.54 6.23
C ASP A 435 -7.17 -29.49 5.19
N ASP A 436 -6.26 -29.91 4.30
CA ASP A 436 -5.77 -29.27 3.08
C ASP A 436 -6.80 -29.38 1.94
N GLU A 437 -6.84 -28.41 1.00
CA GLU A 437 -7.27 -28.68 -0.38
C GLU A 437 -6.56 -27.76 -1.42
N ASP A 438 -6.02 -28.42 -2.46
CA ASP A 438 -5.20 -27.94 -3.59
C ASP A 438 -5.95 -27.03 -4.59
N TRP A 439 -5.25 -26.08 -5.21
CA TRP A 439 -5.69 -25.41 -6.45
C TRP A 439 -4.55 -25.17 -7.46
N HIS A 440 -4.83 -25.48 -8.73
CA HIS A 440 -3.97 -25.28 -9.91
C HIS A 440 -4.52 -24.16 -10.81
N GLU A 441 -3.67 -23.30 -11.37
CA GLU A 441 -4.00 -22.50 -12.56
C GLU A 441 -2.78 -22.29 -13.47
N ALA A 442 -3.05 -22.21 -14.77
CA ALA A 442 -2.10 -22.40 -15.87
C ALA A 442 -2.01 -21.17 -16.76
N TRP A 443 -0.81 -20.63 -17.02
CA TRP A 443 -0.55 -19.68 -18.11
C TRP A 443 0.80 -19.90 -18.79
N ASP A 444 0.82 -19.52 -20.07
CA ASP A 444 1.75 -19.84 -21.16
C ASP A 444 3.12 -19.14 -21.07
N ASP A 445 4.11 -19.84 -21.64
CA ASP A 445 5.49 -19.42 -21.89
C ASP A 445 5.56 -18.30 -22.95
N ASP A 446 6.43 -17.33 -22.71
CA ASP A 446 7.28 -16.73 -23.76
C ASP A 446 8.61 -16.37 -23.08
N ALA A 447 9.62 -17.19 -23.37
CA ALA A 447 10.99 -17.01 -22.93
C ALA A 447 11.76 -16.24 -24.02
N ASP A 448 12.48 -15.20 -23.63
CA ASP A 448 13.67 -14.75 -24.34
C ASP A 448 14.77 -14.55 -23.28
N ASP A 449 15.82 -15.35 -23.43
CA ASP A 449 17.09 -15.26 -22.71
C ASP A 449 17.87 -14.05 -23.24
N GLU A 450 18.33 -13.16 -22.35
CA GLU A 450 19.49 -12.31 -22.62
C GLU A 450 20.45 -12.39 -21.42
N GLU A 451 21.64 -12.95 -21.68
CA GLU A 451 22.84 -12.86 -20.86
C GLU A 451 23.17 -11.38 -20.63
N SER A 452 23.37 -10.96 -19.39
CA SER A 452 23.97 -9.65 -19.06
C SER A 452 25.19 -9.84 -18.18
N ASP A 453 26.35 -9.71 -18.81
CA ASP A 453 27.63 -9.37 -18.19
C ASP A 453 27.67 -7.86 -17.83
N LEU A 454 28.56 -7.49 -16.89
CA LEU A 454 28.94 -6.14 -16.37
C LEU A 454 27.97 -5.53 -15.32
N TYR A 455 28.42 -4.97 -14.18
CA TYR A 455 29.55 -4.05 -13.97
C TYR A 455 30.25 -4.22 -12.60
N ASP A 456 31.58 -4.10 -12.59
CA ASP A 456 32.41 -3.73 -11.41
C ASP A 456 32.24 -2.21 -11.19
N ASP A 457 31.63 -1.79 -10.08
CA ASP A 457 31.71 -0.41 -9.57
C ASP A 457 32.60 -0.40 -8.31
N PRO A 458 33.73 0.32 -8.29
CA PRO A 458 34.67 0.28 -7.18
C PRO A 458 34.42 1.45 -6.23
N ASP A 459 33.33 1.43 -5.45
CA ASP A 459 33.11 2.41 -4.37
C ASP A 459 32.30 1.88 -3.16
N ASP A 460 32.30 0.57 -2.86
CA ASP A 460 31.75 0.00 -1.62
C ASP A 460 32.85 -0.46 -0.63
N GLU A 461 33.64 0.48 -0.12
CA GLU A 461 34.43 0.24 1.10
C GLU A 461 33.49 0.37 2.31
N PHE A 462 32.84 -0.72 2.73
CA PHE A 462 32.54 -1.12 4.13
C PHE A 462 31.43 -2.20 4.27
N GLU A 463 31.12 -2.97 3.22
CA GLU A 463 30.31 -4.19 3.39
C GLU A 463 31.19 -5.36 3.85
N ASP A 464 30.76 -6.04 4.93
CA ASP A 464 31.51 -7.14 5.53
C ASP A 464 31.71 -8.24 4.47
N GLN A 465 32.97 -8.49 4.09
CA GLN A 465 33.37 -9.45 3.04
C GLN A 465 32.77 -10.86 3.25
N THR A 466 32.37 -11.14 4.50
CA THR A 466 31.66 -12.36 4.91
C THR A 466 30.21 -12.41 4.41
N THR A 467 29.48 -11.28 4.42
CA THR A 467 28.09 -11.16 3.98
C THR A 467 27.98 -11.33 2.47
N LEU A 468 28.80 -10.61 1.70
CA LEU A 468 28.86 -10.72 0.23
C LEU A 468 29.20 -12.15 -0.21
N ALA A 469 30.20 -12.78 0.43
CA ALA A 469 30.59 -14.14 0.11
C ALA A 469 29.50 -15.19 0.42
N ALA A 470 28.69 -14.98 1.45
CA ALA A 470 27.57 -15.86 1.79
C ALA A 470 26.37 -15.68 0.86
N LEU A 471 26.13 -14.44 0.40
CA LEU A 471 25.09 -14.12 -0.57
C LEU A 471 25.42 -14.71 -1.95
N ASP A 472 26.66 -14.56 -2.43
CA ASP A 472 27.12 -15.13 -3.71
C ASP A 472 26.93 -16.65 -3.76
N GLN A 473 27.39 -17.34 -2.71
CA GLN A 473 27.21 -18.78 -2.59
C GLN A 473 25.72 -19.20 -2.53
N SER A 474 24.87 -18.36 -1.94
CA SER A 474 23.43 -18.59 -1.91
C SER A 474 22.79 -18.35 -3.28
N SER A 475 23.23 -17.34 -4.03
CA SER A 475 22.81 -17.07 -5.40
C SER A 475 23.14 -18.23 -6.34
N ASP A 476 24.34 -18.81 -6.21
CA ASP A 476 24.73 -20.03 -6.94
C ASP A 476 23.81 -21.22 -6.64
N LEU A 477 23.42 -21.40 -5.37
CA LEU A 477 22.48 -22.46 -4.98
C LEU A 477 21.07 -22.20 -5.53
N ILE A 478 20.62 -20.95 -5.58
CA ILE A 478 19.34 -20.56 -6.17
C ILE A 478 19.32 -20.86 -7.67
N GLY A 479 20.41 -20.57 -8.39
CA GLY A 479 20.57 -20.91 -9.80
C GLY A 479 20.51 -22.42 -10.06
N GLN A 480 21.24 -23.22 -9.28
CA GLN A 480 21.18 -24.68 -9.38
C GLN A 480 19.79 -25.24 -9.06
N PHE A 481 19.09 -24.64 -8.09
CA PHE A 481 17.72 -25.00 -7.74
C PHE A 481 16.73 -24.64 -8.85
N TYR A 482 16.90 -23.50 -9.51
CA TYR A 482 16.11 -23.10 -10.68
C TYR A 482 16.20 -24.15 -11.79
N ASP A 483 17.42 -24.56 -12.15
CA ASP A 483 17.65 -25.59 -13.16
C ASP A 483 17.02 -26.92 -12.76
N TYR A 484 17.16 -27.32 -11.49
CA TYR A 484 16.53 -28.52 -10.96
C TYR A 484 14.99 -28.48 -11.08
N LEU A 485 14.34 -27.35 -10.81
CA LEU A 485 12.90 -27.22 -10.98
C LEU A 485 12.48 -27.40 -12.45
N ARG A 486 13.27 -26.89 -13.39
CA ARG A 486 13.04 -27.09 -14.83
C ARG A 486 13.22 -28.56 -15.22
N GLU A 487 14.27 -29.22 -14.72
CA GLU A 487 14.50 -30.66 -14.93
C GLU A 487 13.34 -31.52 -14.39
N MET A 488 12.74 -31.11 -13.27
CA MET A 488 11.56 -31.76 -12.66
C MET A 488 10.24 -31.44 -13.39
N GLY A 489 10.29 -30.77 -14.54
CA GLY A 489 9.14 -30.47 -15.39
C GLY A 489 8.26 -29.33 -14.89
N LYS A 490 8.78 -28.44 -14.03
CA LYS A 490 8.07 -27.20 -13.68
C LYS A 490 8.19 -26.20 -14.84
N ARG A 491 7.13 -25.39 -15.00
CA ARG A 491 7.14 -24.27 -15.96
C ARG A 491 8.17 -23.24 -15.55
N ASP A 492 8.74 -22.53 -16.53
CA ASP A 492 9.77 -21.51 -16.32
C ASP A 492 9.32 -20.44 -15.32
N THR A 493 8.09 -19.95 -15.50
CA THR A 493 7.45 -18.98 -14.60
C THR A 493 7.36 -19.48 -13.16
N THR A 494 7.04 -20.76 -12.94
CA THR A 494 6.97 -21.35 -11.60
C THR A 494 8.35 -21.53 -11.00
N ALA A 495 9.33 -21.96 -11.79
CA ALA A 495 10.72 -22.08 -11.34
C ALA A 495 11.27 -20.72 -10.91
N ARG A 496 11.03 -19.67 -11.73
CA ARG A 496 11.49 -18.31 -11.46
C ARG A 496 10.87 -17.71 -10.20
N VAL A 497 9.55 -17.85 -10.02
CA VAL A 497 8.86 -17.35 -8.82
C VAL A 497 9.40 -18.02 -7.55
N ARG A 498 9.63 -19.33 -7.58
CA ARG A 498 10.13 -20.08 -6.42
C ARG A 498 11.58 -19.78 -6.11
N SER A 499 12.43 -19.68 -7.12
CA SER A 499 13.82 -19.27 -6.96
C SER A 499 13.91 -17.84 -6.44
N ARG A 500 13.10 -16.92 -6.97
CA ARG A 500 13.06 -15.51 -6.52
C ARG A 500 12.65 -15.39 -5.05
N ALA A 501 11.68 -16.19 -4.60
CA ALA A 501 11.25 -16.15 -3.21
C ALA A 501 12.40 -16.44 -2.21
N LEU A 502 13.37 -17.28 -2.60
CA LEU A 502 14.46 -17.69 -1.72
C LEU A 502 15.47 -16.57 -1.39
N TYR A 503 15.54 -15.51 -2.22
CA TYR A 503 16.47 -14.40 -1.98
C TYR A 503 16.23 -13.73 -0.63
N VAL A 504 14.97 -13.62 -0.20
CA VAL A 504 14.65 -12.99 1.10
C VAL A 504 15.27 -13.76 2.26
N TYR A 505 15.27 -15.09 2.20
CA TYR A 505 15.90 -15.91 3.23
C TYR A 505 17.43 -15.96 3.08
N ALA A 506 17.95 -15.92 1.85
CA ALA A 506 19.38 -15.84 1.58
C ALA A 506 20.00 -14.55 2.14
N GLU A 507 19.35 -13.41 1.88
CA GLU A 507 19.72 -12.10 2.40
C GLU A 507 19.64 -12.08 3.92
N PHE A 508 18.54 -12.56 4.51
CA PHE A 508 18.42 -12.70 5.96
C PHE A 508 19.58 -13.50 6.59
N LEU A 509 19.92 -14.66 6.01
CA LEU A 509 21.02 -15.49 6.50
C LEU A 509 22.39 -14.82 6.33
N ALA A 510 22.63 -14.19 5.18
CA ALA A 510 23.89 -13.48 4.93
C ALA A 510 24.04 -12.32 5.92
N THR A 511 23.03 -11.46 6.03
CA THR A 511 23.05 -10.22 6.82
C THR A 511 23.13 -10.48 8.32
N PHE A 512 22.33 -11.40 8.86
CA PHE A 512 22.25 -11.59 10.32
C PHE A 512 23.10 -12.75 10.84
N TYR A 513 23.54 -13.66 9.98
CA TYR A 513 24.25 -14.86 10.38
C TYR A 513 25.57 -15.10 9.64
N GLY A 514 25.86 -14.37 8.55
CA GLY A 514 27.00 -14.66 7.68
C GLY A 514 26.96 -16.09 7.12
N ARG A 515 25.75 -16.63 6.90
CA ARG A 515 25.51 -18.03 6.50
C ARG A 515 24.91 -18.12 5.12
N THR A 516 25.18 -19.24 4.45
CA THR A 516 24.56 -19.57 3.17
C THR A 516 23.21 -20.27 3.36
N LEU A 517 22.39 -20.35 2.30
CA LEU A 517 21.15 -21.13 2.30
C LEU A 517 21.33 -22.61 2.73
N ALA A 518 22.49 -23.22 2.43
CA ALA A 518 22.79 -24.59 2.83
C ALA A 518 23.00 -24.75 4.34
N GLU A 519 23.34 -23.67 5.04
CA GLU A 519 23.62 -23.63 6.48
C GLU A 519 22.43 -23.14 7.32
N GLY A 520 21.31 -22.82 6.66
CA GLY A 520 20.05 -22.53 7.33
C GLY A 520 19.52 -23.74 8.09
N ASP A 521 18.86 -23.46 9.20
CA ASP A 521 18.37 -24.45 10.16
C ASP A 521 16.96 -24.08 10.64
N TYR A 522 16.37 -24.90 11.52
CA TYR A 522 15.03 -24.64 12.06
C TYR A 522 14.92 -23.24 12.67
N ALA A 523 15.94 -22.80 13.42
CA ALA A 523 15.83 -21.62 14.26
C ALA A 523 15.95 -20.33 13.44
N THR A 524 16.83 -20.32 12.44
CA THR A 524 16.97 -19.23 11.47
C THR A 524 15.73 -19.11 10.58
N LEU A 525 15.14 -20.24 10.16
CA LEU A 525 13.88 -20.20 9.41
C LEU A 525 12.69 -19.72 10.26
N ASP A 526 12.61 -20.15 11.52
CA ASP A 526 11.56 -19.71 12.44
C ASP A 526 11.62 -18.19 12.66
N GLU A 527 12.82 -17.63 12.90
CA GLU A 527 12.99 -16.17 12.99
C GLU A 527 12.70 -15.46 11.67
N CYS A 528 13.16 -16.01 10.54
CA CYS A 528 12.89 -15.42 9.23
C CYS A 528 11.38 -15.32 8.97
N LEU A 529 10.63 -16.40 9.16
CA LEU A 529 9.23 -16.50 8.78
C LEU A 529 8.27 -15.78 9.74
N PHE A 530 8.57 -15.79 11.04
CA PHE A 530 7.64 -15.31 12.07
C PHE A 530 8.06 -13.97 12.70
N PHE A 531 9.22 -13.42 12.33
CA PHE A 531 9.70 -12.14 12.85
C PHE A 531 10.22 -11.21 11.75
N TYR A 532 11.25 -11.62 11.00
CA TYR A 532 11.90 -10.74 10.03
C TYR A 532 11.01 -10.45 8.81
N TYR A 533 10.48 -11.49 8.17
CA TYR A 533 9.68 -11.38 6.95
C TYR A 533 8.43 -10.50 7.13
N PRO A 534 7.62 -10.66 8.20
CA PRO A 534 6.49 -9.77 8.49
C PRO A 534 6.85 -8.29 8.61
N GLN A 535 8.08 -7.97 9.02
CA GLN A 535 8.54 -6.60 9.26
C GLN A 535 9.27 -5.98 8.05
N SER A 536 9.61 -6.77 7.03
CA SER A 536 10.23 -6.24 5.80
C SER A 536 9.22 -5.45 4.96
N SER A 537 9.57 -4.20 4.62
CA SER A 537 8.61 -3.12 4.32
C SER A 537 8.16 -2.97 2.86
N ALA A 538 8.55 -3.83 1.92
CA ALA A 538 8.19 -3.60 0.51
C ALA A 538 6.87 -4.28 0.10
N HIS A 539 6.75 -5.61 0.23
CA HIS A 539 5.65 -6.35 -0.37
C HIS A 539 5.40 -7.68 0.36
N THR A 540 5.02 -7.60 1.64
CA THR A 540 4.73 -8.79 2.43
C THR A 540 3.25 -9.12 2.35
N SER A 541 2.89 -10.32 1.90
CA SER A 541 1.49 -10.78 1.87
C SER A 541 1.38 -12.24 2.32
N GLU A 542 0.17 -12.60 2.78
CA GLU A 542 -0.16 -13.99 3.10
C GLU A 542 0.13 -14.98 1.97
N ARG A 543 0.00 -14.55 0.71
CA ARG A 543 0.27 -15.41 -0.46
C ARG A 543 1.78 -15.62 -0.61
N GLN A 544 2.56 -14.55 -0.53
CA GLN A 544 4.00 -14.62 -0.74
C GLN A 544 4.71 -15.43 0.36
N VAL A 545 4.27 -15.33 1.62
CA VAL A 545 4.87 -16.15 2.69
C VAL A 545 4.59 -17.64 2.51
N ARG A 546 3.41 -18.01 1.98
CA ARG A 546 3.09 -19.41 1.65
C ARG A 546 3.95 -19.93 0.50
N GLU A 547 4.20 -19.08 -0.50
CA GLU A 547 5.11 -19.42 -1.60
C GLU A 547 6.56 -19.54 -1.12
N LEU A 548 7.02 -18.63 -0.26
CA LEU A 548 8.33 -18.69 0.40
C LEU A 548 8.50 -20.02 1.18
N CYS A 549 7.54 -20.37 2.03
CA CYS A 549 7.55 -21.65 2.76
C CYS A 549 7.63 -22.85 1.80
N THR A 550 6.93 -22.79 0.66
CA THR A 550 6.94 -23.85 -0.36
C THR A 550 8.30 -23.93 -1.06
N ALA A 551 8.87 -22.79 -1.44
CA ALA A 551 10.20 -22.72 -2.04
C ALA A 551 11.27 -23.28 -1.08
N ILE A 552 11.24 -22.89 0.20
CA ILE A 552 12.16 -23.38 1.23
C ILE A 552 12.08 -24.90 1.38
N LYS A 553 10.88 -25.48 1.50
CA LYS A 553 10.71 -26.94 1.57
C LYS A 553 11.33 -27.64 0.36
N GLN A 554 11.12 -27.11 -0.84
CA GLN A 554 11.63 -27.69 -2.07
C GLN A 554 13.14 -27.54 -2.21
N LEU A 555 13.69 -26.40 -1.81
CA LEU A 555 15.13 -26.16 -1.76
C LEU A 555 15.81 -27.18 -0.85
N TYR A 556 15.35 -27.36 0.39
CA TYR A 556 15.98 -28.31 1.31
C TYR A 556 15.78 -29.78 0.90
N ALA A 557 14.71 -30.10 0.17
CA ALA A 557 14.57 -31.41 -0.47
C ALA A 557 15.64 -31.60 -1.57
N PHE A 558 15.85 -30.60 -2.42
CA PHE A 558 16.89 -30.57 -3.44
C PHE A 558 18.30 -30.69 -2.85
N LEU A 559 18.62 -29.91 -1.81
CA LEU A 559 19.93 -29.95 -1.15
C LEU A 559 20.21 -31.33 -0.53
N LYS A 560 19.19 -32.00 0.00
CA LYS A 560 19.30 -33.38 0.50
C LYS A 560 19.53 -34.38 -0.62
N GLU A 561 18.80 -34.26 -1.74
CA GLU A 561 18.98 -35.11 -2.91
C GLU A 561 20.40 -34.99 -3.50
N ARG A 562 20.95 -33.77 -3.51
CA ARG A 562 22.33 -33.47 -3.92
C ARG A 562 23.39 -33.84 -2.88
N GLY A 563 22.99 -34.29 -1.68
CA GLY A 563 23.90 -34.67 -0.61
C GLY A 563 24.64 -33.50 0.06
N VAL A 564 24.15 -32.27 -0.11
CA VAL A 564 24.68 -31.06 0.54
C VAL A 564 24.32 -31.05 2.03
N ILE A 565 23.11 -31.52 2.36
CA ILE A 565 22.63 -31.66 3.74
C ILE A 565 22.16 -33.09 4.03
N PHE A 566 22.16 -33.47 5.30
CA PHE A 566 21.75 -34.80 5.75
C PHE A 566 20.27 -34.91 6.17
N ASP A 567 19.69 -33.81 6.66
CA ASP A 567 18.33 -33.77 7.18
C ASP A 567 17.58 -32.53 6.66
N ASN A 568 16.36 -32.72 6.16
CA ASN A 568 15.47 -31.67 5.67
C ASN A 568 14.15 -31.62 6.45
N ARG A 569 13.99 -32.45 7.50
CA ARG A 569 12.72 -32.58 8.24
C ARG A 569 12.30 -31.27 8.89
N PHE A 570 13.25 -30.41 9.26
CA PHE A 570 12.95 -29.08 9.83
C PHE A 570 12.22 -28.17 8.84
N ALA A 571 12.62 -28.17 7.56
CA ALA A 571 11.99 -27.38 6.50
C ALA A 571 10.58 -27.90 6.20
N GLU A 572 10.36 -29.21 6.23
CA GLU A 572 9.02 -29.80 6.11
C GLU A 572 8.10 -29.42 7.27
N ALA A 573 8.64 -29.40 8.49
CA ALA A 573 7.92 -29.01 9.71
C ALA A 573 7.45 -27.55 9.65
N LEU A 574 8.33 -26.64 9.23
CA LEU A 574 8.00 -25.22 9.06
C LEU A 574 7.04 -24.98 7.89
N TRP A 575 7.16 -25.73 6.79
CA TRP A 575 6.19 -25.65 5.70
C TRP A 575 4.76 -26.06 6.12
N ARG A 576 4.60 -27.03 7.03
CA ARG A 576 3.29 -27.36 7.60
C ARG A 576 2.66 -26.20 8.38
N ARG A 577 3.46 -25.21 8.76
CA ARG A 577 3.04 -24.00 9.50
C ARG A 577 2.88 -22.77 8.62
N ARG A 578 2.90 -22.92 7.29
CA ARG A 578 2.74 -21.81 6.33
C ARG A 578 1.51 -20.94 6.62
N ASP A 579 0.42 -21.53 7.10
CA ASP A 579 -0.80 -20.79 7.43
C ASP A 579 -0.70 -20.02 8.75
N GLN A 580 0.13 -20.50 9.68
CA GLN A 580 0.48 -19.72 10.88
C GLN A 580 1.34 -18.52 10.49
N ALA A 581 2.29 -18.67 9.57
CA ALA A 581 3.11 -17.56 9.06
C ALA A 581 2.26 -16.53 8.30
N ALA A 582 1.32 -16.98 7.47
CA ALA A 582 0.32 -16.12 6.84
C ALA A 582 -0.54 -15.36 7.86
N ARG A 583 -0.99 -16.04 8.93
CA ARG A 583 -1.75 -15.38 10.02
C ARG A 583 -0.95 -14.33 10.77
N VAL A 584 0.37 -14.48 10.92
CA VAL A 584 1.21 -13.42 11.50
C VAL A 584 1.16 -12.16 10.63
N ILE A 585 1.31 -12.29 9.31
CA ILE A 585 1.21 -11.16 8.38
C ILE A 585 -0.18 -10.52 8.44
N ALA A 586 -1.23 -11.34 8.35
CA ALA A 586 -2.61 -10.85 8.39
C ALA A 586 -2.96 -10.12 9.69
N LEU A 587 -2.40 -10.55 10.83
CA LEU A 587 -2.58 -9.86 12.10
C LEU A 587 -1.73 -8.60 12.17
N TYR A 588 -0.48 -8.62 11.67
CA TYR A 588 0.39 -7.45 11.63
C TYR A 588 -0.23 -6.32 10.80
N GLU A 589 -0.76 -6.62 9.61
CA GLU A 589 -1.46 -5.67 8.74
C GLU A 589 -2.74 -5.07 9.36
N ARG A 590 -3.33 -5.74 10.37
CA ARG A 590 -4.55 -5.29 11.06
C ARG A 590 -4.29 -4.42 12.28
N ILE A 591 -3.04 -4.29 12.73
CA ILE A 591 -2.69 -3.45 13.87
C ILE A 591 -2.64 -1.99 13.39
N PRO A 592 -3.48 -1.09 13.93
CA PRO A 592 -3.46 0.32 13.54
C PRO A 592 -2.22 0.99 14.14
N ASP A 593 -1.43 1.73 13.35
CA ASP A 593 -0.23 2.43 13.86
C ASP A 593 -0.60 3.48 14.93
N ASP A 594 -1.74 4.15 14.75
CA ASP A 594 -2.22 5.24 15.63
C ASP A 594 -3.07 4.75 16.82
N SER A 595 -3.25 3.44 17.00
CA SER A 595 -3.97 2.93 18.16
C SER A 595 -3.12 3.11 19.43
N PRO A 596 -3.68 3.59 20.55
CA PRO A 596 -2.97 3.62 21.84
C PRO A 596 -2.54 2.22 22.31
N GLY A 597 -3.11 1.15 21.74
CA GLY A 597 -2.72 -0.25 21.98
C GLY A 597 -1.75 -0.83 20.94
N SER A 598 -1.33 -0.09 19.93
CA SER A 598 -0.55 -0.60 18.79
C SER A 598 0.76 -1.26 19.22
N GLU A 599 1.52 -0.59 20.08
CA GLU A 599 2.78 -1.11 20.64
C GLU A 599 2.55 -2.42 21.38
N VAL A 600 1.52 -2.49 22.22
CA VAL A 600 1.17 -3.71 22.97
C VAL A 600 0.82 -4.85 22.01
N LEU A 601 0.05 -4.59 20.96
CA LEU A 601 -0.33 -5.59 19.97
C LEU A 601 0.90 -6.11 19.21
N VAL A 602 1.79 -5.22 18.74
CA VAL A 602 3.03 -5.60 18.04
C VAL A 602 3.95 -6.40 18.96
N THR A 603 4.14 -5.96 20.20
CA THR A 603 4.97 -6.67 21.18
C THR A 603 4.40 -8.06 21.46
N ASN A 604 3.08 -8.23 21.58
CA ASN A 604 2.48 -9.54 21.81
C ASN A 604 2.55 -10.43 20.54
N LEU A 605 2.43 -9.85 19.34
CA LEU A 605 2.54 -10.60 18.09
C LEU A 605 3.95 -11.17 17.87
N PHE A 606 4.98 -10.45 18.30
CA PHE A 606 6.39 -10.87 18.15
C PHE A 606 7.08 -11.25 19.46
N PHE A 607 6.29 -11.47 20.52
CA PHE A 607 6.75 -11.74 21.88
C PHE A 607 7.97 -12.68 21.99
N PRO A 608 8.03 -13.83 21.28
CA PRO A 608 9.16 -14.75 21.44
C PRO A 608 10.53 -14.19 21.00
N TYR A 609 10.51 -13.16 20.14
CA TYR A 609 11.70 -12.55 19.54
C TYR A 609 12.13 -11.25 20.21
N ILE A 610 11.22 -10.61 20.96
CA ILE A 610 11.44 -9.31 21.60
C ILE A 610 11.96 -9.46 23.04
N GLU A 611 11.64 -10.54 23.76
CA GLU A 611 11.97 -10.71 25.20
C GLU A 611 13.36 -11.25 25.54
#